data_AF-A0A7W2IXV5-F1
#
_entry.id   AF-A0A7W2IXV5-F1
#
_cell.length_a   1.000
_cell.length_b   1.000
_cell.length_c   1.000
_cell.angle_alpha   90.00
_cell.angle_beta   90.00
_cell.angle_gamma   90.00
#
_symmetry.space_group_name_H-M   'P 1'
#
loop_
_entity.id
_entity.type
_entity.pdbx_description
1 polymer ?
#
loop_
_entity_poly.entity_id
_entity_poly.type
_entity_poly.pdbx_seq_one_letter_code
_entity_poly.pdbx_strand_id
1 'polypeptide(L)'
;MIKNVLTYMLLLLSTIVFANDGAYFASGNHLIPINETDISVKKEILTLKKVRNQFVEVTVYYEFYNPGNAKKLTVGFEAISPQGDVEGAPKNGHHPYMRDFTVQLNNNILQYNVAYVADSLYNNKGTIKSIDLETFEGNKEGNYVDFFYVYHFEANFKKGLNIIKHTYNYDLSGSVDYNYDFEYVLTAANRWANKQIDDFTLIVDMGEFETFSINKSFFKDANEWLVHGIGKTEDVKGSKNAFIEHDALKFHLQKGTLIFQKNNFKIKGDLFLYAQNYIGMDDLSYVPFSYYQAENIAEPKTDFDRKVLKNLPFARRGYVFQNKELNAYFKSMDWYIANPNYEANIEILTDAEKQWIEKFK
;
A
#
# COMPACT_ATOMS: atom_id res chain seq x y z
N MET A 1 -3.40 -45.90 30.90
CA MET A 1 -3.37 -44.54 31.49
C MET A 1 -2.50 -43.58 30.67
N ILE A 2 -1.25 -43.95 30.32
CA ILE A 2 -0.32 -43.12 29.53
C ILE A 2 -0.85 -42.74 28.12
N LYS A 3 -1.57 -43.65 27.45
CA LYS A 3 -2.11 -43.42 26.09
C LYS A 3 -3.14 -42.28 26.04
N ASN A 4 -3.96 -42.14 27.08
CA ASN A 4 -4.99 -41.11 27.14
C ASN A 4 -4.38 -39.74 27.48
N VAL A 5 -3.33 -39.71 28.32
CA VAL A 5 -2.60 -38.48 28.66
C VAL A 5 -1.94 -37.87 27.41
N LEU A 6 -1.35 -38.69 26.54
CA LEU A 6 -0.74 -38.21 25.29
C LEU A 6 -1.80 -37.61 24.33
N THR A 7 -2.99 -38.21 24.27
CA THR A 7 -4.12 -37.69 23.47
C THR A 7 -4.66 -36.37 24.02
N TYR A 8 -4.80 -36.23 25.34
CA TYR A 8 -5.18 -34.95 25.96
C TYR A 8 -4.09 -33.88 25.79
N MET A 9 -2.81 -34.26 25.81
CA MET A 9 -1.69 -33.36 25.55
C MET A 9 -1.65 -32.90 24.08
N LEU A 10 -1.94 -33.78 23.13
CA LEU A 10 -2.10 -33.45 21.70
C LEU A 10 -3.33 -32.56 21.44
N LEU A 11 -4.44 -32.78 22.14
CA LEU A 11 -5.64 -31.92 22.08
C LEU A 11 -5.42 -30.53 22.70
N LEU A 12 -4.57 -30.42 23.73
CA LEU A 12 -4.16 -29.14 24.33
C LEU A 12 -3.11 -28.39 23.51
N LEU A 13 -2.36 -29.08 22.63
CA LEU A 13 -1.42 -28.47 21.68
C LEU A 13 -2.10 -27.97 20.41
N SER A 14 -3.29 -28.48 20.06
CA SER A 14 -4.05 -28.01 18.89
C SER A 14 -4.78 -26.67 19.09
N THR A 15 -4.77 -26.08 20.28
CA THR A 15 -5.57 -24.87 20.59
C THR A 15 -4.80 -23.54 20.48
N ILE A 16 -3.62 -23.51 19.87
CA ILE A 16 -2.89 -22.24 19.64
C ILE A 16 -2.26 -22.20 18.23
N VAL A 17 -2.93 -22.79 17.24
CA VAL A 17 -2.59 -22.50 15.84
C VAL A 17 -3.46 -21.31 15.44
N PHE A 18 -2.91 -20.10 15.58
CA PHE A 18 -3.41 -18.96 14.83
C PHE A 18 -3.03 -19.23 13.37
N ALA A 19 -4.00 -19.67 12.56
CA ALA A 19 -3.87 -19.53 11.12
C ALA A 19 -3.95 -18.02 10.86
N ASN A 20 -2.80 -17.38 10.63
CA ASN A 20 -2.76 -16.00 10.17
C ASN A 20 -2.91 -16.04 8.65
N ASP A 21 -4.15 -15.96 8.19
CA ASP A 21 -4.49 -16.00 6.76
C ASP A 21 -4.29 -14.62 6.13
N GLY A 22 -4.48 -13.54 6.91
CA GLY A 22 -4.09 -12.18 6.54
C GLY A 22 -4.85 -11.08 7.26
N ALA A 23 -4.27 -9.88 7.28
CA ALA A 23 -4.82 -8.69 7.92
C ALA A 23 -5.01 -7.58 6.89
N TYR A 24 -6.26 -7.19 6.67
CA TYR A 24 -6.60 -5.94 6.00
C TYR A 24 -6.65 -4.83 7.04
N PHE A 25 -5.72 -3.89 7.00
CA PHE A 25 -5.69 -2.78 7.94
C PHE A 25 -6.57 -1.62 7.47
N ALA A 26 -6.40 -1.16 6.23
CA ALA A 26 -7.16 -0.02 5.69
C ALA A 26 -6.92 0.21 4.19
N SER A 27 -7.66 1.20 3.65
CA SER A 27 -7.47 1.78 2.33
C SER A 27 -7.39 3.31 2.40
N GLY A 28 -6.61 3.90 1.50
CA GLY A 28 -6.67 5.32 1.18
C GLY A 28 -7.93 5.70 0.41
N ASN A 29 -8.28 6.99 0.42
CA ASN A 29 -9.48 7.46 -0.26
C ASN A 29 -9.34 8.90 -0.74
N HIS A 30 -10.03 9.22 -1.82
CA HIS A 30 -10.20 10.60 -2.26
C HIS A 30 -11.14 11.35 -1.29
N LEU A 31 -10.91 12.65 -1.07
CA LEU A 31 -11.86 13.49 -0.33
C LEU A 31 -13.18 13.59 -1.08
N ILE A 32 -14.31 13.50 -0.39
CA ILE A 32 -15.64 13.50 -1.01
C ILE A 32 -16.49 14.66 -0.51
N PRO A 33 -17.39 15.22 -1.34
CA PRO A 33 -18.37 16.16 -0.84
C PRO A 33 -19.52 15.38 -0.19
N ILE A 34 -19.93 15.75 1.03
CA ILE A 34 -21.10 15.12 1.67
C ILE A 34 -22.40 15.61 1.02
N ASN A 35 -22.38 16.76 0.33
CA ASN A 35 -23.51 17.25 -0.46
C ASN A 35 -23.16 17.32 -1.93
N GLU A 36 -24.17 17.20 -2.79
CA GLU A 36 -24.00 17.58 -4.20
C GLU A 36 -23.45 19.01 -4.31
N THR A 37 -22.56 19.21 -5.28
CA THR A 37 -21.84 20.46 -5.45
C THR A 37 -21.45 20.66 -6.90
N ASP A 38 -21.34 21.92 -7.31
CA ASP A 38 -20.77 22.36 -8.58
C ASP A 38 -19.23 22.52 -8.53
N ILE A 39 -18.61 22.21 -7.38
CA ILE A 39 -17.16 22.23 -7.20
C ILE A 39 -16.53 21.06 -7.95
N SER A 40 -15.49 21.34 -8.72
CA SER A 40 -14.77 20.37 -9.57
C SER A 40 -13.33 20.14 -9.10
N VAL A 41 -12.81 18.93 -9.35
CA VAL A 41 -11.40 18.58 -9.08
C VAL A 41 -10.54 18.96 -10.28
N LYS A 42 -9.72 20.00 -10.13
CA LYS A 42 -8.81 20.48 -11.17
C LYS A 42 -7.48 19.77 -11.15
N LYS A 43 -6.97 19.45 -9.97
CA LYS A 43 -5.70 18.76 -9.82
C LYS A 43 -5.73 17.84 -8.62
N GLU A 44 -5.10 16.69 -8.75
CA GLU A 44 -4.74 15.84 -7.62
C GLU A 44 -3.30 15.35 -7.81
N ILE A 45 -2.47 15.54 -6.78
CA ILE A 45 -1.17 14.90 -6.66
C ILE A 45 -1.23 13.97 -5.45
N LEU A 46 -1.38 12.68 -5.71
CA LEU A 46 -1.36 11.61 -4.72
C LEU A 46 0.08 11.09 -4.58
N THR A 47 0.65 11.19 -3.39
CA THR A 47 1.98 10.65 -3.08
C THR A 47 1.86 9.55 -2.04
N LEU A 48 2.39 8.38 -2.38
CA LEU A 48 2.46 7.21 -1.52
C LEU A 48 3.93 6.92 -1.21
N LYS A 49 4.29 6.86 0.07
CA LYS A 49 5.65 6.55 0.49
C LYS A 49 5.67 5.45 1.55
N LYS A 50 6.22 4.29 1.20
CA LYS A 50 6.39 3.18 2.15
C LYS A 50 7.48 3.54 3.15
N VAL A 51 7.21 3.30 4.42
CA VAL A 51 8.15 3.53 5.52
C VAL A 51 8.39 2.22 6.26
N ARG A 52 9.64 1.75 6.19
CA ARG A 52 10.18 0.61 6.97
C ARG A 52 9.37 -0.69 6.83
N ASN A 53 8.67 -0.89 5.70
CA ASN A 53 7.77 -2.03 5.47
C ASN A 53 6.67 -2.17 6.55
N GLN A 54 6.28 -1.07 7.19
CA GLN A 54 5.27 -1.05 8.26
C GLN A 54 4.02 -0.26 7.85
N PHE A 55 4.22 0.89 7.22
CA PHE A 55 3.12 1.79 6.88
C PHE A 55 3.42 2.59 5.61
N VAL A 56 2.38 3.21 5.05
CA VAL A 56 2.47 4.17 3.95
C VAL A 56 2.12 5.55 4.46
N GLU A 57 3.04 6.50 4.27
CA GLU A 57 2.75 7.92 4.37
C GLU A 57 1.99 8.34 3.11
N VAL A 58 0.76 8.81 3.28
CA VAL A 58 -0.06 9.33 2.19
C VAL A 58 -0.12 10.84 2.29
N THR A 59 0.22 11.51 1.21
CA THR A 59 0.08 12.96 1.06
C THR A 59 -0.70 13.24 -0.19
N VAL A 60 -1.77 14.04 -0.08
CA VAL A 60 -2.56 14.43 -1.24
C VAL A 60 -2.70 15.93 -1.31
N TYR A 61 -2.36 16.47 -2.46
CA TYR A 61 -2.57 17.87 -2.83
C TYR A 61 -3.71 17.94 -3.84
N TYR A 62 -4.69 18.80 -3.56
CA TYR A 62 -5.82 19.04 -4.43
C TYR A 62 -5.90 20.50 -4.85
N GLU A 63 -6.33 20.71 -6.09
CA GLU A 63 -6.91 21.97 -6.53
C GLU A 63 -8.38 21.76 -6.87
N PHE A 64 -9.24 22.42 -6.11
CA PHE A 64 -10.68 22.44 -6.35
C PHE A 64 -11.11 23.78 -6.91
N TYR A 65 -12.06 23.78 -7.85
CA TYR A 65 -12.61 25.00 -8.42
C TYR A 65 -14.09 25.15 -8.09
N ASN A 66 -14.43 26.24 -7.41
CA ASN A 66 -15.81 26.64 -7.12
C ASN A 66 -16.25 27.70 -8.17
N PRO A 67 -17.18 27.38 -9.09
CA PRO A 67 -17.63 28.33 -10.11
C PRO A 67 -18.53 29.44 -9.55
N GLY A 68 -19.20 29.17 -8.42
CA GLY A 68 -20.18 30.05 -7.81
C GLY A 68 -19.61 31.01 -6.76
N ASN A 69 -20.51 31.56 -5.94
CA ASN A 69 -20.13 32.36 -4.78
C ASN A 69 -19.47 31.50 -3.70
N ALA A 70 -18.80 32.16 -2.76
CA ALA A 70 -18.21 31.45 -1.63
C ALA A 70 -19.29 30.66 -0.86
N LYS A 71 -18.99 29.42 -0.51
CA LYS A 71 -19.92 28.53 0.18
C LYS A 71 -19.17 27.60 1.13
N LYS A 72 -19.86 27.21 2.19
CA LYS A 72 -19.39 26.21 3.13
C LYS A 72 -19.91 24.84 2.72
N LEU A 73 -19.06 23.82 2.80
CA LEU A 73 -19.37 22.44 2.47
C LEU A 73 -18.75 21.52 3.51
N THR A 74 -19.50 20.54 3.98
CA THR A 74 -18.95 19.40 4.71
C THR A 74 -18.25 18.47 3.71
N VAL A 75 -16.96 18.24 3.93
CA VAL A 75 -16.12 17.33 3.15
C VAL A 75 -15.80 16.13 4.03
N GLY A 76 -15.87 14.94 3.45
CA GLY A 76 -15.60 13.67 4.12
C GLY A 76 -14.38 12.95 3.56
N PHE A 77 -13.87 12.03 4.36
CA PHE A 77 -12.88 11.02 4.02
C PHE A 77 -13.36 9.71 4.64
N GLU A 78 -13.75 8.75 3.79
CA GLU A 78 -14.23 7.44 4.21
C GLU A 78 -13.03 6.52 4.44
N ALA A 79 -12.90 6.00 5.65
CA ALA A 79 -11.91 5.00 6.04
C ALA A 79 -12.64 3.70 6.42
N ILE A 80 -12.52 2.69 5.56
CA ILE A 80 -13.13 1.37 5.74
C ILE A 80 -12.45 0.64 6.89
N SER A 81 -13.24 -0.07 7.70
CA SER A 81 -12.74 -0.76 8.87
C SER A 81 -11.81 -1.94 8.54
N PRO A 82 -10.89 -2.28 9.45
CA PRO A 82 -10.01 -3.43 9.32
C PRO A 82 -10.80 -4.74 9.29
N GLN A 83 -10.22 -5.77 8.66
CA GLN A 83 -10.81 -7.11 8.54
C GLN A 83 -9.72 -8.18 8.54
N GLY A 84 -10.07 -9.42 8.92
CA GLY A 84 -9.11 -10.53 8.97
C GLY A 84 -8.39 -10.59 10.31
N ASP A 85 -7.13 -11.01 10.34
CA ASP A 85 -6.38 -11.28 11.58
C ASP A 85 -5.84 -10.01 12.26
N VAL A 86 -6.76 -9.13 12.63
CA VAL A 86 -6.49 -7.76 13.08
C VAL A 86 -7.61 -7.24 14.00
N GLU A 87 -7.33 -6.30 14.89
CA GLU A 87 -8.36 -5.71 15.76
C GLU A 87 -9.13 -4.59 15.04
N GLY A 88 -10.42 -4.78 14.79
CA GLY A 88 -11.28 -3.80 14.12
C GLY A 88 -11.78 -2.67 15.02
N ALA A 89 -11.73 -2.84 16.34
CA ALA A 89 -12.26 -1.87 17.29
C ALA A 89 -11.57 -0.48 17.18
N PRO A 90 -12.31 0.62 17.40
CA PRO A 90 -11.76 1.96 17.37
C PRO A 90 -10.69 2.18 18.44
N LYS A 91 -9.63 2.91 18.08
CA LYS A 91 -8.60 3.35 19.04
C LYS A 91 -8.78 4.83 19.33
N ASN A 92 -9.16 5.16 20.58
CA ASN A 92 -9.38 6.53 21.02
C ASN A 92 -10.35 7.33 20.13
N GLY A 93 -11.44 6.71 19.67
CA GLY A 93 -12.41 7.40 18.80
C GLY A 93 -12.08 7.36 17.31
N HIS A 94 -10.95 6.75 16.92
CA HIS A 94 -10.39 6.81 15.57
C HIS A 94 -10.20 5.41 14.97
N HIS A 95 -9.98 5.40 13.66
CA HIS A 95 -9.58 4.19 12.93
C HIS A 95 -8.29 3.61 13.55
N PRO A 96 -8.25 2.34 13.96
CA PRO A 96 -7.15 1.80 14.76
C PRO A 96 -5.78 1.81 14.06
N TYR A 97 -5.77 1.79 12.73
CA TYR A 97 -4.56 1.77 11.90
C TYR A 97 -4.38 2.98 10.99
N MET A 98 -5.22 4.02 11.15
CA MET A 98 -4.97 5.32 10.54
C MET A 98 -4.47 6.27 11.62
N ARG A 99 -3.40 6.99 11.34
CA ARG A 99 -2.87 8.00 12.26
C ARG A 99 -2.45 9.27 11.53
N ASP A 100 -2.28 10.32 12.30
CA ASP A 100 -1.75 11.61 11.84
C ASP A 100 -2.56 12.21 10.68
N PHE A 101 -3.89 12.01 10.70
CA PHE A 101 -4.78 12.65 9.73
C PHE A 101 -4.74 14.17 9.92
N THR A 102 -4.28 14.90 8.91
CA THR A 102 -4.31 16.36 8.89
C THR A 102 -4.98 16.84 7.62
N VAL A 103 -5.65 17.98 7.71
CA VAL A 103 -6.22 18.65 6.54
C VAL A 103 -6.04 20.15 6.64
N GLN A 104 -5.67 20.76 5.51
CA GLN A 104 -5.55 22.20 5.36
C GLN A 104 -6.29 22.69 4.12
N LEU A 105 -6.93 23.84 4.23
CA LEU A 105 -7.59 24.55 3.13
C LEU A 105 -6.98 25.94 3.01
N ASN A 106 -6.40 26.25 1.85
CA ASN A 106 -5.75 27.53 1.56
C ASN A 106 -4.74 27.94 2.67
N ASN A 107 -3.89 27.00 3.09
CA ASN A 107 -2.89 27.12 4.18
C ASN A 107 -3.45 27.23 5.61
N ASN A 108 -4.77 27.14 5.80
CA ASN A 108 -5.36 27.09 7.14
C ASN A 108 -5.62 25.64 7.52
N ILE A 109 -5.07 25.19 8.66
CA ILE A 109 -5.36 23.88 9.23
C ILE A 109 -6.83 23.85 9.65
N LEU A 110 -7.55 22.81 9.23
CA LEU A 110 -8.93 22.59 9.62
C LEU A 110 -9.01 21.55 10.73
N GLN A 111 -9.93 21.75 11.66
CA GLN A 111 -10.34 20.72 12.61
C GLN A 111 -11.30 19.75 11.91
N TYR A 112 -11.22 18.48 12.27
CA TYR A 112 -12.12 17.44 11.78
C TYR A 112 -12.81 16.73 12.96
N ASN A 113 -13.92 16.07 12.66
CA ASN A 113 -14.58 15.13 13.55
C ASN A 113 -14.58 13.75 12.89
N VAL A 114 -14.76 12.71 13.70
CA VAL A 114 -14.92 11.33 13.23
C VAL A 114 -16.34 10.88 13.53
N ALA A 115 -17.05 10.43 12.50
CA ALA A 115 -18.33 9.78 12.63
C ALA A 115 -18.17 8.27 12.39
N TYR A 116 -18.87 7.48 13.18
CA TYR A 116 -19.04 6.05 12.90
C TYR A 116 -20.29 5.87 12.05
N VAL A 117 -20.23 5.05 11.00
CA VAL A 117 -21.36 4.87 10.09
C VAL A 117 -21.54 3.39 9.75
N ALA A 118 -22.79 2.94 9.69
CA ALA A 118 -23.12 1.53 9.53
C ALA A 118 -22.96 1.03 8.08
N ASP A 119 -23.21 1.89 7.09
CA ASP A 119 -23.24 1.52 5.68
C ASP A 119 -22.95 2.73 4.78
N SER A 120 -22.89 2.51 3.46
CA SER A 120 -22.64 3.55 2.45
C SER A 120 -23.79 4.54 2.26
N LEU A 121 -24.95 4.32 2.90
CA LEU A 121 -26.12 5.20 2.88
C LEU A 121 -26.11 6.20 4.06
N TYR A 122 -25.00 6.31 4.77
CA TYR A 122 -24.81 7.24 5.90
C TYR A 122 -25.07 8.71 5.53
N ASN A 123 -24.85 9.08 4.27
CA ASN A 123 -25.11 10.43 3.80
C ASN A 123 -26.60 10.63 3.53
N ASN A 124 -27.27 11.34 4.43
CA ASN A 124 -28.66 11.73 4.26
C ASN A 124 -28.75 13.22 3.91
N LYS A 125 -28.74 13.53 2.60
CA LYS A 125 -28.89 14.90 2.07
C LYS A 125 -27.96 15.90 2.74
N GLY A 126 -26.70 15.52 2.94
CA GLY A 126 -25.71 16.40 3.56
C GLY A 126 -25.47 16.21 5.04
N THR A 127 -26.32 15.44 5.71
CA THR A 127 -26.16 15.11 7.11
C THR A 127 -25.57 13.71 7.23
N ILE A 128 -24.47 13.59 7.97
CA ILE A 128 -23.85 12.31 8.28
C ILE A 128 -24.69 11.62 9.36
N LYS A 129 -25.29 10.48 9.03
CA LYS A 129 -25.99 9.61 9.95
C LYS A 129 -24.95 8.82 10.77
N SER A 130 -24.40 9.47 11.79
CA SER A 130 -23.50 8.81 12.73
C SER A 130 -24.26 7.81 13.59
N ILE A 131 -23.64 6.68 13.90
CA ILE A 131 -24.08 5.78 14.95
C ILE A 131 -23.49 6.23 16.29
N ASP A 132 -24.18 5.90 17.37
CA ASP A 132 -23.68 6.01 18.73
C ASP A 132 -23.25 4.61 19.19
N LEU A 133 -21.96 4.42 19.45
CA LEU A 133 -21.40 3.12 19.80
C LEU A 133 -21.96 2.57 21.12
N GLU A 134 -22.46 3.40 22.04
CA GLU A 134 -23.08 2.93 23.28
C GLU A 134 -24.40 2.20 23.00
N THR A 135 -25.16 2.68 22.01
CA THR A 135 -26.49 2.15 21.67
C THR A 135 -26.49 1.27 20.42
N PHE A 136 -25.39 1.23 19.67
CA PHE A 136 -25.27 0.45 18.44
C PHE A 136 -25.38 -1.06 18.70
N GLU A 137 -26.25 -1.74 17.96
CA GLU A 137 -26.52 -3.17 18.12
C GLU A 137 -25.56 -4.08 17.31
N GLY A 138 -24.83 -3.53 16.34
CA GLY A 138 -23.86 -4.28 15.54
C GLY A 138 -22.57 -4.60 16.30
N ASN A 139 -21.73 -5.45 15.70
CA ASN A 139 -20.45 -5.82 16.28
C ASN A 139 -19.49 -4.62 16.37
N LYS A 140 -18.81 -4.52 17.50
CA LYS A 140 -17.95 -3.37 17.87
C LYS A 140 -16.52 -3.76 18.25
N GLU A 141 -16.22 -5.06 18.28
CA GLU A 141 -14.95 -5.59 18.73
C GLU A 141 -14.49 -6.80 17.93
N GLY A 142 -13.20 -7.11 18.04
CA GLY A 142 -12.57 -8.22 17.36
C GLY A 142 -12.36 -7.93 15.88
N ASN A 143 -12.24 -9.01 15.11
CA ASN A 143 -11.72 -8.96 13.74
C ASN A 143 -12.65 -8.36 12.68
N TYR A 144 -13.91 -8.11 13.04
CA TYR A 144 -14.92 -7.58 12.14
C TYR A 144 -15.84 -6.65 12.91
N VAL A 145 -15.91 -5.38 12.54
CA VAL A 145 -16.87 -4.42 13.12
C VAL A 145 -17.91 -4.02 12.09
N ASP A 146 -19.15 -3.79 12.53
CA ASP A 146 -20.30 -3.53 11.65
C ASP A 146 -20.48 -2.04 11.30
N PHE A 147 -19.38 -1.29 11.30
CA PHE A 147 -19.35 0.12 10.94
C PHE A 147 -18.00 0.48 10.32
N PHE A 148 -17.92 1.67 9.73
CA PHE A 148 -16.66 2.28 9.31
C PHE A 148 -16.63 3.77 9.68
N TYR A 149 -15.56 4.46 9.30
CA TYR A 149 -15.26 5.80 9.79
C TYR A 149 -15.41 6.82 8.68
N VAL A 150 -16.01 7.96 9.00
CA VAL A 150 -16.03 9.15 8.14
C VAL A 150 -15.37 10.28 8.90
N TYR A 151 -14.16 10.63 8.50
CA TYR A 151 -13.47 11.83 8.95
C TYR A 151 -14.05 13.00 8.17
N HIS A 152 -14.63 13.98 8.85
CA HIS A 152 -15.30 15.08 8.18
C HIS A 152 -14.98 16.44 8.78
N PHE A 153 -14.99 17.46 7.92
CA PHE A 153 -14.66 18.83 8.29
C PHE A 153 -15.44 19.83 7.43
N GLU A 154 -15.62 21.03 7.99
CA GLU A 154 -16.26 22.14 7.29
C GLU A 154 -15.22 22.89 6.45
N ALA A 155 -15.43 22.94 5.13
CA ALA A 155 -14.56 23.63 4.18
C ALA A 155 -15.26 24.87 3.60
N ASN A 156 -14.66 26.04 3.80
CA ASN A 156 -15.15 27.30 3.23
C ASN A 156 -14.49 27.55 1.86
N PHE A 157 -15.14 27.10 0.79
CA PHE A 157 -14.65 27.30 -0.57
C PHE A 157 -14.91 28.74 -1.02
N LYS A 158 -13.85 29.51 -1.31
CA LYS A 158 -13.99 30.81 -1.99
C LYS A 158 -14.35 30.59 -3.46
N LYS A 159 -14.89 31.61 -4.13
CA LYS A 159 -15.06 31.60 -5.58
C LYS A 159 -13.70 31.38 -6.27
N GLY A 160 -13.66 30.52 -7.28
CA GLY A 160 -12.44 30.15 -8.00
C GLY A 160 -11.65 29.03 -7.33
N LEU A 161 -10.33 29.12 -7.42
CA LEU A 161 -9.40 28.07 -6.99
C LEU A 161 -9.28 27.98 -5.46
N ASN A 162 -9.32 26.75 -4.95
CA ASN A 162 -9.12 26.40 -3.55
C ASN A 162 -8.12 25.24 -3.47
N ILE A 163 -7.13 25.37 -2.60
CA ILE A 163 -6.11 24.33 -2.41
C ILE A 163 -6.43 23.59 -1.13
N ILE A 164 -6.61 22.27 -1.22
CA ILE A 164 -6.69 21.40 -0.04
C ILE A 164 -5.46 20.51 -0.04
N LYS A 165 -4.86 20.31 1.12
CA LYS A 165 -3.89 19.22 1.30
C LYS A 165 -4.30 18.40 2.50
N HIS A 166 -4.23 17.08 2.40
CA HIS A 166 -4.33 16.21 3.55
C HIS A 166 -3.14 15.25 3.64
N THR A 167 -2.91 14.73 4.82
CA THR A 167 -1.90 13.70 5.09
C THR A 167 -2.47 12.70 6.06
N TYR A 168 -2.03 11.45 5.98
CA TYR A 168 -2.28 10.43 6.98
C TYR A 168 -1.30 9.27 6.78
N ASN A 169 -1.17 8.42 7.79
CA ASN A 169 -0.39 7.19 7.72
C ASN A 169 -1.33 5.99 7.91
N TYR A 170 -1.16 4.97 7.06
CA TYR A 170 -1.82 3.68 7.21
C TYR A 170 -0.81 2.56 7.37
N ASP A 171 -1.06 1.67 8.32
CA ASP A 171 -0.31 0.41 8.37
C ASP A 171 -0.59 -0.41 7.11
N LEU A 172 0.44 -1.10 6.62
CA LEU A 172 0.36 -1.90 5.41
C LEU A 172 -0.39 -3.20 5.69
N SER A 173 -1.46 -3.43 4.93
CA SER A 173 -2.14 -4.73 4.84
C SER A 173 -1.17 -5.80 4.34
N GLY A 174 -1.44 -7.04 4.69
CA GLY A 174 -0.63 -8.18 4.25
C GLY A 174 -1.32 -9.50 4.57
N SER A 175 -0.83 -10.57 3.97
CA SER A 175 -1.38 -11.92 4.12
C SER A 175 -0.29 -12.96 3.95
N VAL A 176 -0.65 -14.24 3.97
CA VAL A 176 0.27 -15.31 3.53
C VAL A 176 0.74 -15.07 2.10
N ASP A 177 -0.10 -14.49 1.25
CA ASP A 177 0.22 -14.28 -0.15
C ASP A 177 0.91 -12.93 -0.43
N TYR A 178 0.59 -11.89 0.35
CA TYR A 178 1.13 -10.55 0.19
C TYR A 178 2.08 -10.19 1.32
N ASN A 179 3.33 -9.88 0.98
CA ASN A 179 4.27 -9.24 1.90
C ASN A 179 3.71 -7.87 2.34
N TYR A 180 3.08 -7.16 1.40
CA TYR A 180 2.20 -6.05 1.70
C TYR A 180 1.24 -5.78 0.55
N ASP A 181 0.11 -5.15 0.84
CA ASP A 181 -0.80 -4.55 -0.12
C ASP A 181 -1.32 -3.18 0.34
N PHE A 182 -1.74 -2.37 -0.61
CA PHE A 182 -2.27 -1.03 -0.39
C PHE A 182 -3.32 -0.67 -1.43
N GLU A 183 -4.45 -0.19 -0.94
CA GLU A 183 -5.59 0.25 -1.73
C GLU A 183 -5.78 1.77 -1.66
N TYR A 184 -6.21 2.38 -2.76
CA TYR A 184 -6.70 3.77 -2.76
C TYR A 184 -7.92 3.94 -3.67
N VAL A 185 -9.03 4.40 -3.08
CA VAL A 185 -10.31 4.60 -3.78
C VAL A 185 -10.26 5.89 -4.62
N LEU A 186 -9.78 5.78 -5.85
CA LEU A 186 -9.75 6.88 -6.83
C LEU A 186 -11.15 7.21 -7.34
N THR A 187 -12.02 6.21 -7.46
CA THR A 187 -13.38 6.36 -8.00
C THR A 187 -14.27 7.26 -7.16
N ALA A 188 -13.92 7.49 -5.88
CA ALA A 188 -14.57 8.46 -5.01
C ALA A 188 -14.51 9.89 -5.56
N ALA A 189 -13.49 10.24 -6.37
CA ALA A 189 -13.42 11.52 -7.07
C ALA A 189 -14.60 11.77 -8.03
N ASN A 190 -15.28 10.71 -8.48
CA ASN A 190 -16.46 10.81 -9.34
C ASN A 190 -17.67 11.46 -8.63
N ARG A 191 -17.62 11.66 -7.30
CA ARG A 191 -18.66 12.35 -6.52
C ARG A 191 -18.58 13.87 -6.63
N TRP A 192 -17.49 14.43 -7.17
CA TRP A 192 -17.38 15.86 -7.48
C TRP A 192 -17.98 16.22 -8.84
N ALA A 193 -18.22 17.51 -9.08
CA ALA A 193 -19.05 17.99 -10.19
C ALA A 193 -18.59 17.53 -11.58
N ASN A 194 -17.28 17.51 -11.82
CA ASN A 194 -16.71 17.14 -13.12
C ASN A 194 -16.60 15.63 -13.34
N LYS A 195 -16.86 14.79 -12.32
CA LYS A 195 -16.79 13.32 -12.39
C LYS A 195 -15.48 12.80 -13.01
N GLN A 196 -14.40 13.53 -12.78
CA GLN A 196 -13.07 13.26 -13.28
C GLN A 196 -12.05 14.08 -12.46
N ILE A 197 -10.77 13.85 -12.69
CA ILE A 197 -9.68 14.73 -12.24
C ILE A 197 -9.05 15.36 -13.48
N ASP A 198 -9.03 16.69 -13.58
CA ASP A 198 -8.55 17.34 -14.81
C ASP A 198 -7.03 17.15 -15.01
N ASP A 199 -6.23 17.14 -13.95
CA ASP A 199 -4.79 16.86 -13.94
C ASP A 199 -4.43 15.94 -12.75
N PHE A 200 -4.18 14.67 -13.03
CA PHE A 200 -3.84 13.67 -12.02
C PHE A 200 -2.37 13.29 -12.08
N THR A 201 -1.72 13.27 -10.92
CA THR A 201 -0.39 12.69 -10.73
C THR A 201 -0.41 11.72 -9.55
N LEU A 202 0.05 10.49 -9.78
CA LEU A 202 0.35 9.50 -8.73
C LEU A 202 1.87 9.33 -8.64
N ILE A 203 2.42 9.51 -7.45
CA ILE A 203 3.83 9.30 -7.12
C ILE A 203 3.92 8.15 -6.12
N VAL A 204 4.67 7.12 -6.46
CA VAL A 204 4.83 5.92 -5.64
C VAL A 204 6.30 5.74 -5.30
N ASP A 205 6.62 5.80 -4.00
CA ASP A 205 7.94 5.53 -3.44
C ASP A 205 7.85 4.34 -2.48
N MET A 206 8.17 3.15 -2.96
CA MET A 206 8.19 1.94 -2.13
C MET A 206 9.54 1.71 -1.45
N GLY A 207 10.55 2.55 -1.70
CA GLY A 207 11.91 2.36 -1.22
C GLY A 207 12.82 1.60 -2.21
N GLU A 208 14.00 1.22 -1.72
CA GLU A 208 15.06 0.59 -2.51
C GLU A 208 14.96 -0.94 -2.53
N PHE A 209 15.36 -1.53 -3.66
CA PHE A 209 15.38 -2.96 -3.92
C PHE A 209 13.99 -3.63 -3.83
N GLU A 210 12.95 -2.96 -4.30
CA GLU A 210 11.57 -3.45 -4.17
C GLU A 210 11.07 -4.12 -5.44
N THR A 211 10.26 -5.17 -5.27
CA THR A 211 9.44 -5.75 -6.32
C THR A 211 7.99 -5.69 -5.90
N PHE A 212 7.17 -5.01 -6.68
CA PHE A 212 5.74 -4.86 -6.42
C PHE A 212 4.99 -4.71 -7.73
N SER A 213 3.68 -4.93 -7.69
CA SER A 213 2.79 -4.88 -8.82
C SER A 213 1.68 -3.86 -8.59
N ILE A 214 1.18 -3.30 -9.69
CA ILE A 214 -0.02 -2.46 -9.70
C ILE A 214 -1.01 -3.06 -10.70
N ASN A 215 -2.24 -3.31 -10.25
CA ASN A 215 -3.30 -3.82 -11.12
C ASN A 215 -3.70 -2.79 -12.18
N LYS A 216 -3.96 -3.26 -13.41
CA LYS A 216 -4.38 -2.43 -14.56
C LYS A 216 -5.84 -2.01 -14.48
N SER A 217 -6.21 -1.28 -13.43
CA SER A 217 -7.58 -0.80 -13.20
C SER A 217 -7.88 0.55 -13.86
N PHE A 218 -6.87 1.42 -13.99
CA PHE A 218 -7.03 2.78 -14.52
C PHE A 218 -5.99 3.19 -15.58
N PHE A 219 -5.07 2.30 -15.94
CA PHE A 219 -4.04 2.50 -16.94
C PHE A 219 -3.92 1.27 -17.86
N LYS A 220 -3.23 1.41 -18.99
CA LYS A 220 -3.16 0.39 -20.05
C LYS A 220 -1.89 -0.43 -20.01
N ASP A 221 -0.74 0.23 -19.96
CA ASP A 221 0.56 -0.39 -20.14
C ASP A 221 1.70 0.46 -19.58
N ALA A 222 2.92 -0.07 -19.65
CA ALA A 222 4.12 0.52 -19.07
C ALA A 222 4.47 1.91 -19.62
N ASN A 223 4.02 2.28 -20.82
CA ASN A 223 4.36 3.57 -21.43
C ASN A 223 3.67 4.77 -20.73
N GLU A 224 2.67 4.50 -19.90
CA GLU A 224 1.99 5.53 -19.09
C GLU A 224 2.70 5.79 -17.75
N TRP A 225 3.76 5.03 -17.45
CA TRP A 225 4.52 5.14 -16.21
C TRP A 225 5.94 5.62 -16.49
N LEU A 226 6.42 6.53 -15.63
CA LEU A 226 7.80 6.95 -15.60
C LEU A 226 8.49 6.33 -14.38
N VAL A 227 9.54 5.55 -14.62
CA VAL A 227 10.49 5.14 -13.59
C VAL A 227 11.50 6.27 -13.42
N HIS A 228 11.34 7.06 -12.36
CA HIS A 228 12.29 8.12 -12.01
C HIS A 228 13.35 7.57 -11.05
N GLY A 229 14.36 6.92 -11.62
CA GLY A 229 15.43 6.24 -10.88
C GLY A 229 15.99 5.06 -11.66
N ILE A 230 16.37 4.00 -10.95
CA ILE A 230 16.87 2.75 -11.52
C ILE A 230 15.83 1.66 -11.26
N GLY A 231 15.25 1.14 -12.33
CA GLY A 231 14.30 0.05 -12.25
C GLY A 231 13.86 -0.40 -13.64
N LYS A 232 13.05 -1.45 -13.67
CA LYS A 232 12.42 -1.97 -14.89
C LYS A 232 11.02 -2.48 -14.57
N THR A 233 10.25 -2.70 -15.61
CA THR A 233 8.86 -3.16 -15.51
C THR A 233 8.58 -4.25 -16.52
N GLU A 234 7.64 -5.13 -16.17
CA GLU A 234 7.13 -6.18 -17.05
C GLU A 234 5.61 -6.30 -16.92
N ASP A 235 4.99 -6.72 -18.01
CA ASP A 235 3.56 -7.05 -18.02
C ASP A 235 3.31 -8.40 -17.36
N VAL A 236 2.32 -8.43 -16.48
CA VAL A 236 1.84 -9.66 -15.86
C VAL A 236 0.40 -9.89 -16.28
N LYS A 237 0.12 -11.10 -16.75
CA LYS A 237 -1.23 -11.50 -17.14
C LYS A 237 -1.96 -12.15 -15.98
N GLY A 238 -3.15 -11.62 -15.72
CA GLY A 238 -4.06 -12.21 -14.76
C GLY A 238 -4.66 -13.49 -15.31
N SER A 239 -4.91 -14.45 -14.44
CA SER A 239 -5.71 -15.63 -14.74
C SER A 239 -6.81 -15.75 -13.70
N LYS A 240 -8.04 -15.97 -14.18
CA LYS A 240 -9.19 -16.15 -13.30
C LYS A 240 -8.94 -17.29 -12.31
N ASN A 241 -9.26 -17.06 -11.03
CA ASN A 241 -9.03 -18.01 -9.92
C ASN A 241 -7.55 -18.39 -9.72
N ALA A 242 -6.60 -17.63 -10.26
CA ALA A 242 -5.19 -17.74 -9.93
C ALA A 242 -4.83 -16.65 -8.92
N PHE A 243 -3.67 -16.76 -8.29
CA PHE A 243 -3.23 -15.75 -7.34
C PHE A 243 -3.19 -14.34 -7.95
N ILE A 244 -2.66 -14.23 -9.17
CA ILE A 244 -2.73 -13.00 -9.96
C ILE A 244 -3.99 -13.06 -10.81
N GLU A 245 -5.11 -12.53 -10.31
CA GLU A 245 -6.38 -12.56 -11.04
C GLU A 245 -6.49 -11.48 -12.12
N HIS A 246 -5.82 -10.35 -11.91
CA HIS A 246 -5.89 -9.19 -12.77
C HIS A 246 -4.59 -8.97 -13.53
N ASP A 247 -4.71 -8.50 -14.77
CA ASP A 247 -3.55 -7.97 -15.47
C ASP A 247 -2.92 -6.86 -14.64
N ALA A 248 -1.60 -6.87 -14.54
CA ALA A 248 -0.82 -5.93 -13.74
C ALA A 248 0.44 -5.50 -14.50
N LEU A 249 1.07 -4.43 -14.00
CA LEU A 249 2.49 -4.20 -14.25
C LEU A 249 3.25 -4.56 -12.99
N LYS A 250 4.27 -5.40 -13.13
CA LYS A 250 5.27 -5.64 -12.09
C LYS A 250 6.42 -4.67 -12.28
N PHE A 251 6.90 -4.10 -11.19
CA PHE A 251 8.02 -3.18 -11.15
C PHE A 251 9.12 -3.75 -10.27
N HIS A 252 10.35 -3.71 -10.77
CA HIS A 252 11.56 -3.97 -10.00
C HIS A 252 12.31 -2.64 -9.84
N LEU A 253 12.22 -2.02 -8.67
CA LEU A 253 12.86 -0.76 -8.35
C LEU A 253 14.13 -1.00 -7.54
N GLN A 254 15.29 -0.76 -8.14
CA GLN A 254 16.52 -0.69 -7.37
C GLN A 254 16.52 0.57 -6.50
N LYS A 255 16.12 1.72 -7.08
CA LYS A 255 16.06 3.01 -6.40
C LYS A 255 15.17 3.98 -7.17
N GLY A 256 14.43 4.82 -6.46
CA GLY A 256 13.69 5.94 -7.04
C GLY A 256 12.18 5.78 -6.91
N THR A 257 11.42 6.51 -7.73
CA THR A 257 9.96 6.61 -7.62
C THR A 257 9.29 6.26 -8.94
N LEU A 258 8.06 5.73 -8.88
CA LEU A 258 7.18 5.64 -10.05
C LEU A 258 6.28 6.86 -10.12
N ILE A 259 6.06 7.35 -11.33
CA ILE A 259 5.19 8.49 -11.61
C ILE A 259 4.21 8.10 -12.70
N PHE A 260 2.91 8.23 -12.42
CA PHE A 260 1.83 8.16 -13.41
C PHE A 260 1.18 9.53 -13.52
N GLN A 261 1.02 10.03 -14.75
CA GLN A 261 0.41 11.33 -15.01
C GLN A 261 -0.67 11.23 -16.07
N LYS A 262 -1.82 11.86 -15.82
CA LYS A 262 -2.93 11.84 -16.75
C LYS A 262 -3.75 13.13 -16.72
N ASN A 263 -3.84 13.76 -17.88
CA ASN A 263 -4.78 14.85 -18.12
C ASN A 263 -6.17 14.30 -18.44
N ASN A 264 -7.22 15.01 -18.00
CA ASN A 264 -8.62 14.61 -18.12
C ASN A 264 -8.85 13.16 -17.67
N PHE A 265 -8.33 12.83 -16.48
CA PHE A 265 -8.32 11.49 -15.95
C PHE A 265 -9.73 11.03 -15.60
N LYS A 266 -10.30 10.22 -16.49
CA LYS A 266 -11.58 9.54 -16.29
C LYS A 266 -11.36 8.28 -15.46
N ILE A 267 -11.72 8.34 -14.18
CA ILE A 267 -11.48 7.26 -13.23
C ILE A 267 -12.48 6.12 -13.49
N LYS A 268 -11.95 4.93 -13.76
CA LYS A 268 -12.74 3.71 -14.04
C LYS A 268 -12.46 2.56 -13.06
N GLY A 269 -11.49 2.73 -12.18
CA GLY A 269 -11.08 1.74 -11.20
C GLY A 269 -10.14 2.35 -10.18
N ASP A 270 -9.97 1.63 -9.08
CA ASP A 270 -9.21 2.06 -7.91
C ASP A 270 -7.78 1.52 -7.95
N LEU A 271 -6.88 2.11 -7.16
CA LEU A 271 -5.52 1.63 -7.05
C LEU A 271 -5.47 0.39 -6.15
N PHE A 272 -4.86 -0.68 -6.66
CA PHE A 272 -4.40 -1.81 -5.87
C PHE A 272 -2.92 -2.04 -6.18
N LEU A 273 -2.08 -1.83 -5.17
CA LEU A 273 -0.63 -2.01 -5.21
C LEU A 273 -0.26 -3.12 -4.23
N TYR A 274 0.59 -4.06 -4.63
CA TYR A 274 0.97 -5.17 -3.76
C TYR A 274 2.38 -5.69 -4.03
N ALA A 275 3.04 -6.21 -3.01
CA ALA A 275 4.21 -7.06 -3.15
C ALA A 275 3.87 -8.47 -2.70
N GLN A 276 4.19 -9.45 -3.55
CA GLN A 276 3.95 -10.85 -3.24
C GLN A 276 4.98 -11.35 -2.22
N ASN A 277 4.52 -12.22 -1.33
CA ASN A 277 5.40 -13.05 -0.53
C ASN A 277 6.06 -14.10 -1.42
N TYR A 278 7.36 -14.27 -1.22
CA TYR A 278 8.10 -15.39 -1.76
C TYR A 278 8.15 -16.50 -0.70
N ILE A 279 7.17 -17.41 -0.71
CA ILE A 279 7.06 -18.52 0.26
C ILE A 279 7.02 -19.86 -0.49
N GLY A 280 7.55 -20.91 0.14
CA GLY A 280 7.41 -22.29 -0.33
C GLY A 280 8.48 -22.76 -1.32
N MET A 281 9.56 -22.00 -1.49
CA MET A 281 10.74 -22.48 -2.21
C MET A 281 11.75 -23.06 -1.22
N ASP A 282 11.97 -24.37 -1.28
CA ASP A 282 12.91 -25.10 -0.43
C ASP A 282 14.38 -24.94 -0.86
N ASP A 283 14.64 -24.16 -1.91
CA ASP A 283 15.95 -23.94 -2.48
C ASP A 283 16.18 -22.47 -2.88
N LEU A 284 17.36 -22.20 -3.45
CA LEU A 284 17.74 -20.89 -3.96
C LEU A 284 17.48 -20.75 -5.46
N SER A 285 16.48 -21.44 -6.02
CA SER A 285 16.10 -21.23 -7.43
C SER A 285 15.67 -19.78 -7.70
N TYR A 286 15.16 -19.09 -6.67
CA TYR A 286 14.91 -17.66 -6.69
C TYR A 286 15.30 -17.02 -5.34
N VAL A 287 15.70 -15.75 -5.39
CA VAL A 287 15.99 -14.93 -4.22
C VAL A 287 15.28 -13.58 -4.40
N PRO A 288 14.49 -13.10 -3.42
CA PRO A 288 13.70 -11.89 -3.58
C PRO A 288 14.56 -10.62 -3.63
N PHE A 289 14.10 -9.65 -4.43
CA PHE A 289 14.79 -8.36 -4.55
C PHE A 289 14.79 -7.60 -3.22
N SER A 290 13.66 -7.58 -2.51
CA SER A 290 13.50 -6.86 -1.25
C SER A 290 14.26 -7.53 -0.12
N TYR A 291 15.01 -6.73 0.64
CA TYR A 291 15.65 -7.21 1.86
C TYR A 291 14.66 -7.42 3.01
N TYR A 292 13.42 -6.92 2.92
CA TYR A 292 12.37 -7.22 3.90
C TYR A 292 11.84 -8.66 3.79
N GLN A 293 12.17 -9.37 2.72
CA GLN A 293 11.82 -10.79 2.52
C GLN A 293 13.00 -11.73 2.82
N ALA A 294 14.06 -11.23 3.48
CA ALA A 294 15.26 -12.01 3.76
C ALA A 294 15.00 -13.25 4.63
N GLU A 295 14.00 -13.19 5.52
CA GLU A 295 13.62 -14.31 6.38
C GLU A 295 12.95 -15.47 5.63
N ASN A 296 12.41 -15.19 4.43
CA ASN A 296 11.77 -16.20 3.59
C ASN A 296 12.75 -16.90 2.63
N ILE A 297 14.05 -16.55 2.69
CA ILE A 297 15.07 -17.16 1.82
C ILE A 297 15.53 -18.49 2.44
N ALA A 298 15.53 -19.55 1.62
CA ALA A 298 16.00 -20.87 2.04
C ALA A 298 17.45 -20.84 2.56
N GLU A 299 17.73 -21.66 3.58
CA GLU A 299 19.10 -21.81 4.10
C GLU A 299 20.01 -22.51 3.05
N PRO A 300 21.30 -22.13 2.97
CA PRO A 300 22.20 -22.63 1.95
C PRO A 300 22.54 -24.11 2.19
N LYS A 301 22.43 -24.94 1.13
CA LYS A 301 22.74 -26.38 1.18
C LYS A 301 24.14 -26.70 0.66
N THR A 302 24.72 -25.78 -0.12
CA THR A 302 26.03 -25.94 -0.74
C THR A 302 26.94 -24.72 -0.50
N ASP A 303 28.24 -24.87 -0.77
CA ASP A 303 29.19 -23.75 -0.76
C ASP A 303 28.85 -22.70 -1.82
N PHE A 304 28.24 -23.12 -2.93
CA PHE A 304 27.77 -22.19 -3.96
C PHE A 304 26.58 -21.37 -3.45
N ASP A 305 25.62 -22.00 -2.77
CA ASP A 305 24.48 -21.31 -2.16
C ASP A 305 24.95 -20.25 -1.16
N ARG A 306 25.93 -20.61 -0.30
CA ARG A 306 26.53 -19.65 0.64
C ARG A 306 27.17 -18.47 -0.10
N LYS A 307 27.86 -18.72 -1.22
CA LYS A 307 28.40 -17.65 -2.08
C LYS A 307 27.30 -16.79 -2.68
N VAL A 308 26.19 -17.37 -3.15
CA VAL A 308 25.03 -16.62 -3.65
C VAL A 308 24.51 -15.67 -2.57
N LEU A 309 24.17 -16.20 -1.38
CA LEU A 309 23.58 -15.39 -0.31
C LEU A 309 24.54 -14.30 0.15
N LYS A 310 25.83 -14.61 0.35
CA LYS A 310 26.86 -13.62 0.70
C LYS A 310 26.98 -12.49 -0.33
N ASN A 311 26.73 -12.76 -1.61
CA ASN A 311 26.88 -11.78 -2.68
C ASN A 311 25.57 -11.05 -3.04
N LEU A 312 24.44 -11.43 -2.45
CA LEU A 312 23.12 -10.86 -2.75
C LEU A 312 23.07 -9.32 -2.59
N PRO A 313 23.63 -8.69 -1.54
CA PRO A 313 23.63 -7.22 -1.42
C PRO A 313 24.33 -6.50 -2.60
N PHE A 314 25.36 -7.11 -3.18
CA PHE A 314 26.06 -6.54 -4.34
C PHE A 314 25.29 -6.79 -5.64
N ALA A 315 24.67 -7.96 -5.79
CA ALA A 315 23.80 -8.27 -6.93
C ALA A 315 22.60 -7.32 -7.00
N ARG A 316 21.99 -6.97 -5.86
CA ARG A 316 20.91 -5.98 -5.75
C ARG A 316 21.29 -4.60 -6.31
N ARG A 317 22.58 -4.26 -6.27
CA ARG A 317 23.15 -3.00 -6.81
C ARG A 317 23.67 -3.13 -8.25
N GLY A 318 23.55 -4.31 -8.85
CA GLY A 318 23.94 -4.58 -10.23
C GLY A 318 25.38 -5.03 -10.44
N TYR A 319 26.05 -5.53 -9.39
CA TYR A 319 27.45 -5.97 -9.52
C TYR A 319 27.64 -7.05 -10.58
N VAL A 320 28.53 -6.82 -11.54
CA VAL A 320 28.84 -7.77 -12.61
C VAL A 320 29.91 -8.75 -12.14
N PHE A 321 29.49 -9.96 -11.79
CA PHE A 321 30.38 -10.99 -11.26
C PHE A 321 31.36 -11.55 -12.29
N GLN A 322 32.64 -11.63 -11.91
CA GLN A 322 33.68 -12.30 -12.71
C GLN A 322 33.57 -13.83 -12.65
N ASN A 323 33.09 -14.37 -11.51
CA ASN A 323 32.76 -15.78 -11.39
C ASN A 323 31.57 -16.09 -12.30
N LYS A 324 31.76 -17.01 -13.27
CA LYS A 324 30.77 -17.32 -14.31
C LYS A 324 29.48 -17.89 -13.74
N GLU A 325 29.55 -18.71 -12.71
CA GLU A 325 28.37 -19.34 -12.08
C GLU A 325 27.52 -18.30 -11.34
N LEU A 326 28.14 -17.43 -10.53
CA LEU A 326 27.42 -16.33 -9.87
C LEU A 326 26.81 -15.35 -10.87
N ASN A 327 27.55 -15.01 -11.92
CA ASN A 327 27.05 -14.11 -12.97
C ASN A 327 25.84 -14.71 -13.69
N ALA A 328 25.88 -16.00 -14.02
CA ALA A 328 24.77 -16.70 -14.64
C ALA A 328 23.56 -16.78 -13.71
N TYR A 329 23.79 -17.10 -12.42
CA TYR A 329 22.75 -17.17 -11.40
C TYR A 329 22.01 -15.84 -11.21
N PHE A 330 22.72 -14.73 -10.99
CA PHE A 330 22.02 -13.45 -10.78
C PHE A 330 21.37 -12.93 -12.08
N LYS A 331 21.94 -13.23 -13.25
CA LYS A 331 21.29 -12.90 -14.53
C LYS A 331 19.99 -13.66 -14.78
N SER A 332 19.74 -14.79 -14.11
CA SER A 332 18.46 -15.49 -14.20
C SER A 332 17.38 -14.87 -13.32
N MET A 333 17.73 -13.96 -12.40
CA MET A 333 16.75 -13.27 -11.56
C MET A 333 16.04 -12.17 -12.36
N ASP A 334 14.71 -12.19 -12.33
CA ASP A 334 13.86 -11.23 -13.04
C ASP A 334 14.15 -9.78 -12.62
N TRP A 335 14.49 -9.54 -11.36
CA TRP A 335 14.81 -8.21 -10.82
C TRP A 335 16.23 -7.72 -11.10
N TYR A 336 17.17 -8.58 -11.53
CA TYR A 336 18.58 -8.18 -11.65
C TYR A 336 18.79 -7.16 -12.79
N ILE A 337 19.49 -6.06 -12.46
CA ILE A 337 19.84 -4.99 -13.40
C ILE A 337 21.35 -4.81 -13.32
N ALA A 338 22.08 -5.29 -14.33
CA ALA A 338 23.53 -5.17 -14.36
C ALA A 338 23.97 -3.69 -14.45
N ASN A 339 24.91 -3.30 -13.61
CA ASN A 339 25.54 -1.98 -13.60
C ASN A 339 27.07 -2.15 -13.77
N PRO A 340 27.60 -2.04 -15.01
CA PRO A 340 29.02 -2.19 -15.27
C PRO A 340 29.92 -1.19 -14.53
N ASN A 341 29.35 -0.07 -14.06
CA ASN A 341 30.06 0.97 -13.34
C ASN A 341 30.02 0.79 -11.81
N TYR A 342 29.31 -0.22 -11.31
CA TYR A 342 29.23 -0.48 -9.88
C TYR A 342 30.40 -1.35 -9.42
N GLU A 343 31.18 -0.83 -8.47
CA GLU A 343 32.20 -1.58 -7.74
C GLU A 343 31.66 -2.00 -6.37
N ALA A 344 31.97 -3.24 -5.96
CA ALA A 344 31.52 -3.77 -4.68
C ALA A 344 32.11 -2.95 -3.52
N ASN A 345 31.24 -2.31 -2.75
CA ASN A 345 31.63 -1.50 -1.60
C ASN A 345 30.78 -1.90 -0.38
N ILE A 346 31.45 -2.38 0.68
CA ILE A 346 30.80 -2.82 1.93
C ILE A 346 30.34 -1.62 2.78
N GLU A 347 31.02 -0.47 2.66
CA GLU A 347 30.75 0.71 3.49
C GLU A 347 29.37 1.30 3.23
N ILE A 348 28.91 1.23 1.98
CA ILE A 348 27.59 1.73 1.53
C ILE A 348 26.43 0.77 1.81
N LEU A 349 26.72 -0.42 2.34
CA LEU A 349 25.69 -1.38 2.71
C LEU A 349 25.01 -0.94 4.01
N THR A 350 23.72 -1.24 4.11
CA THR A 350 22.96 -1.05 5.35
C THR A 350 23.49 -1.99 6.44
N ASP A 351 23.19 -1.69 7.70
CA ASP A 351 23.60 -2.55 8.82
C ASP A 351 23.01 -3.96 8.72
N ALA A 352 21.76 -4.07 8.24
CA ALA A 352 21.13 -5.35 7.98
C ALA A 352 21.87 -6.16 6.89
N GLU A 353 22.31 -5.51 5.81
CA GLU A 353 23.10 -6.17 4.76
C GLU A 353 24.50 -6.57 5.22
N LYS A 354 25.13 -5.78 6.09
CA LYS A 354 26.42 -6.15 6.71
C LYS A 354 26.26 -7.39 7.58
N GLN A 355 25.24 -7.41 8.44
CA GLN A 355 24.91 -8.58 9.26
C GLN A 355 24.59 -9.81 8.39
N TRP A 356 23.87 -9.62 7.29
CA TRP A 356 23.59 -10.67 6.31
C TRP A 356 24.87 -11.26 5.72
N ILE A 357 25.83 -10.42 5.32
CA ILE A 357 27.12 -10.88 4.81
C ILE A 357 27.88 -11.67 5.88
N GLU A 358 27.91 -11.19 7.14
CA GLU A 358 28.57 -11.91 8.24
C GLU A 358 27.92 -13.27 8.51
N LYS A 359 26.58 -13.39 8.44
CA LYS A 359 25.85 -14.67 8.60
C LYS A 359 26.35 -15.74 7.63
N PHE A 360 26.73 -15.34 6.42
CA PHE A 360 27.15 -16.25 5.34
C PHE A 360 28.65 -16.17 4.99
N LYS A 361 29.47 -15.54 5.85
CA LYS A 361 30.93 -15.75 5.80
C LYS A 361 31.25 -17.19 6.18
#